data_AF-A0A3B0QZV1-F1
#
_entry.id   AF-A0A3B0QZV1-F1
#
_cell.length_a   1.000
_cell.length_b   1.000
_cell.length_c   1.000
_cell.angle_alpha   90.00
_cell.angle_beta   90.00
_cell.angle_gamma   90.00
#
_symmetry.space_group_name_H-M   'P 1'
#
loop_
_entity.id
_entity.type
_entity.pdbx_description
1 polymer ?
#
loop_
_entity_poly.entity_id
_entity_poly.type
_entity_poly.pdbx_seq_one_letter_code
_entity_poly.pdbx_strand_id
1 'polypeptide(L)'
;MRYSFVIDIKHLALKYLLITGMAVALMAAMQTNSISAEASVSIIPATKAISSEVCMVTDRVMGKPQIPVVIEGKTYYGCCEGCKAKLQKNRSIRYSTDPVTGKEVDKARAYIVQGDLSKALYFESEQTAIRYKNR
;
A
#
# COMPACT_ATOMS: atom_id res chain seq x y z
N MET A 1 -18.02 -74.43 -42.56
CA MET A 1 -18.90 -73.44 -43.21
C MET A 1 -18.80 -72.13 -42.44
N ARG A 2 -18.53 -71.02 -43.14
CA ARG A 2 -18.74 -69.62 -42.74
C ARG A 2 -17.80 -69.05 -41.66
N TYR A 3 -17.31 -67.81 -41.74
CA TYR A 3 -17.16 -66.81 -42.81
C TYR A 3 -16.23 -65.75 -42.18
N SER A 4 -15.46 -65.06 -43.02
CA SER A 4 -14.43 -64.08 -42.70
C SER A 4 -14.88 -62.95 -41.77
N PHE A 5 -14.08 -62.64 -40.75
CA PHE A 5 -14.05 -61.31 -40.13
C PHE A 5 -12.61 -60.91 -39.78
N VAL A 6 -11.71 -61.07 -40.76
CA VAL A 6 -10.38 -60.47 -40.72
C VAL A 6 -10.46 -59.20 -41.58
N ILE A 7 -11.00 -58.13 -41.00
CA ILE A 7 -10.92 -56.78 -41.57
C ILE A 7 -10.41 -55.84 -40.48
N ASP A 8 -9.10 -55.93 -40.31
CA ASP A 8 -8.19 -54.78 -40.38
C ASP A 8 -8.53 -53.51 -39.58
N ILE A 9 -8.59 -53.67 -38.25
CA ILE A 9 -8.58 -52.55 -37.27
C ILE A 9 -7.31 -51.68 -37.42
N LYS A 10 -6.25 -52.20 -38.07
CA LYS A 10 -4.98 -51.48 -38.23
C LYS A 10 -5.09 -50.33 -39.24
N HIS A 11 -5.94 -50.45 -40.26
CA HIS A 11 -6.12 -49.39 -41.26
C HIS A 11 -6.94 -48.18 -40.75
N LEU A 12 -7.75 -48.36 -39.70
CA LEU A 12 -8.55 -47.27 -39.13
C LEU A 12 -7.74 -46.39 -38.18
N ALA A 13 -6.83 -47.00 -37.40
CA ALA A 13 -5.90 -46.27 -36.53
C ALA A 13 -4.82 -45.50 -37.32
N LEU A 14 -4.38 -46.04 -38.48
CA LEU A 14 -3.35 -45.41 -39.30
C LEU A 14 -3.86 -44.17 -40.08
N LYS A 15 -5.15 -44.13 -40.44
CA LYS A 15 -5.77 -42.92 -41.01
C LYS A 15 -6.04 -41.86 -39.95
N TYR A 16 -6.42 -42.25 -38.73
CA TYR A 16 -6.62 -41.31 -37.63
C TYR A 16 -5.31 -40.64 -37.17
N LEU A 17 -4.17 -41.33 -37.31
CA LEU A 17 -2.85 -40.78 -36.97
C LEU A 17 -2.31 -39.79 -38.02
N LEU A 18 -2.83 -39.80 -39.25
CA LEU A 18 -2.40 -38.88 -40.31
C LEU A 18 -3.24 -37.60 -40.40
N ILE A 19 -4.46 -37.58 -39.85
CA ILE A 19 -5.35 -36.40 -39.91
C ILE A 19 -5.13 -35.44 -38.73
N THR A 20 -4.46 -35.88 -37.66
CA THR A 20 -4.09 -34.99 -36.53
C THR A 20 -2.73 -34.31 -36.71
N GLY A 21 -1.90 -34.74 -37.65
CA GLY A 21 -0.55 -34.21 -37.87
C GLY A 21 -0.47 -32.86 -38.59
N MET A 22 -1.54 -32.41 -39.25
CA MET A 22 -1.54 -31.20 -40.09
C MET A 22 -2.15 -29.95 -39.41
N ALA A 23 -2.41 -30.00 -38.11
CA ALA A 23 -2.82 -28.83 -37.33
C ALA A 23 -1.72 -28.27 -36.41
N VAL A 24 -0.53 -28.90 -36.37
CA VAL A 24 0.50 -28.63 -35.35
C VAL A 24 1.50 -27.54 -35.76
N ALA A 25 1.39 -26.93 -36.93
CA ALA A 25 2.48 -26.13 -37.52
C ALA A 25 2.20 -24.62 -37.76
N LEU A 26 1.11 -24.03 -37.26
CA LEU A 26 0.77 -22.61 -37.56
C LEU A 26 0.52 -21.68 -36.35
N MET A 27 0.71 -22.13 -35.12
CA MET A 27 0.74 -21.21 -33.97
C MET A 27 2.19 -20.97 -33.54
N ALA A 28 2.91 -20.28 -34.44
CA ALA A 28 4.20 -19.71 -34.16
C ALA A 28 4.07 -18.61 -33.08
N ALA A 29 4.81 -18.81 -31.99
CA ALA A 29 5.42 -17.77 -31.17
C ALA A 29 4.52 -16.57 -30.82
N MET A 30 3.49 -16.80 -30.00
CA MET A 30 2.98 -15.72 -29.14
C MET A 30 3.90 -15.63 -27.92
N GLN A 31 4.98 -14.86 -28.06
CA GLN A 31 5.70 -14.32 -26.92
C GLN A 31 4.77 -13.32 -26.24
N THR A 32 3.99 -13.78 -25.26
CA THR A 32 3.42 -12.87 -24.28
C THR A 32 4.57 -12.39 -23.43
N ASN A 33 5.08 -11.20 -23.75
CA ASN A 33 5.89 -10.41 -22.86
C ASN A 33 5.27 -10.52 -21.47
N SER A 34 5.99 -11.16 -20.56
CA SER A 34 5.77 -10.96 -19.14
C SER A 34 6.16 -9.51 -18.90
N ILE A 35 5.23 -8.59 -19.16
CA ILE A 35 5.21 -7.32 -18.48
C ILE A 35 5.04 -7.76 -17.03
N SER A 36 6.18 -7.92 -16.33
CA SER A 36 6.22 -7.61 -14.92
C SER A 36 5.42 -6.33 -14.83
N ALA A 37 4.23 -6.42 -14.26
CA ALA A 37 3.66 -5.28 -13.60
C ALA A 37 4.74 -4.90 -12.59
N GLU A 38 5.66 -4.06 -13.05
CA GLU A 38 6.25 -3.06 -12.20
C GLU A 38 5.01 -2.52 -11.51
N ALA A 39 4.85 -2.96 -10.25
CA ALA A 39 4.13 -2.19 -9.29
C ALA A 39 4.65 -0.79 -9.56
N SER A 40 3.80 0.02 -10.20
CA SER A 40 3.94 1.44 -10.09
C SER A 40 3.81 1.61 -8.59
N VAL A 41 4.97 1.57 -7.92
CA VAL A 41 5.18 2.24 -6.67
C VAL A 41 4.86 3.65 -7.08
N SER A 42 3.58 3.97 -6.94
CA SER A 42 3.09 5.31 -6.87
C SER A 42 3.91 5.85 -5.74
N ILE A 43 5.02 6.51 -6.08
CA ILE A 43 5.72 7.42 -5.20
C ILE A 43 4.67 8.51 -5.01
N ILE A 44 3.66 8.23 -4.18
CA ILE A 44 2.94 9.27 -3.50
C ILE A 44 3.99 9.73 -2.52
N PRO A 45 4.64 10.89 -2.71
CA PRO A 45 5.19 11.55 -1.56
C PRO A 45 3.96 11.77 -0.67
N ALA A 46 3.68 10.86 0.27
CA ALA A 46 2.75 11.16 1.33
C ALA A 46 3.37 12.40 1.98
N THR A 47 2.77 13.55 1.68
CA THR A 47 3.42 14.85 1.80
C THR A 47 3.74 15.05 3.26
N LYS A 48 4.98 15.47 3.55
CA LYS A 48 5.34 15.86 4.91
C LYS A 48 4.36 16.95 5.34
N ALA A 49 3.59 16.69 6.39
CA ALA A 49 2.61 17.63 6.88
C ALA A 49 3.31 18.74 7.68
N ILE A 50 2.80 19.96 7.58
CA ILE A 50 3.26 21.06 8.42
C ILE A 50 2.64 20.88 9.80
N SER A 51 3.46 20.77 10.85
CA SER A 51 2.97 20.46 12.20
C SER A 51 1.92 21.46 12.71
N SER A 52 2.05 22.74 12.37
CA SER A 52 1.09 23.77 12.76
C SER A 52 -0.27 23.64 12.08
N GLU A 53 -0.39 22.78 11.07
CA GLU A 53 -1.64 22.51 10.34
C GLU A 53 -2.33 21.22 10.77
N VAL A 54 -1.80 20.54 11.80
CA VAL A 54 -2.32 19.26 12.27
C VAL A 54 -3.11 19.46 13.56
N CYS A 55 -4.33 18.91 13.62
CA CYS A 55 -4.97 18.70 14.91
C CYS A 55 -4.46 17.41 15.53
N MET A 56 -3.59 17.52 16.53
CA MET A 56 -2.97 16.39 17.21
C MET A 56 -3.93 15.60 18.10
N VAL A 57 -5.15 16.10 18.32
CA VAL A 57 -6.20 15.39 19.07
C VAL A 57 -6.98 14.45 18.17
N THR A 58 -7.30 14.90 16.95
CA THR A 58 -8.06 14.10 15.98
C THR A 58 -7.16 13.37 14.99
N ASP A 59 -5.86 13.63 15.02
CA ASP A 59 -4.86 13.13 14.08
C ASP A 59 -5.25 13.43 12.63
N ARG A 60 -5.61 14.69 12.36
CA ARG A 60 -5.98 15.13 11.01
C ARG A 60 -5.15 16.32 10.58
N VAL A 61 -4.70 16.29 9.33
CA VAL A 61 -4.13 17.44 8.64
C VAL A 61 -5.29 18.33 8.19
N MET A 62 -5.25 19.60 8.59
CA MET A 62 -6.36 20.54 8.43
C MET A 62 -6.13 21.55 7.30
N GLY A 63 -4.89 21.67 6.80
CA GLY A 63 -4.51 22.59 5.71
C GLY A 63 -4.58 24.08 6.06
N LYS A 64 -4.56 24.41 7.35
CA LYS A 64 -4.52 25.79 7.86
C LYS A 64 -3.87 25.83 9.24
N PRO A 65 -3.35 26.98 9.72
CA PRO A 65 -2.80 27.08 11.08
C PRO A 65 -3.83 26.69 12.17
N GLN A 66 -3.37 25.94 13.16
CA GLN A 66 -4.13 25.47 14.31
C GLN A 66 -3.70 26.21 15.59
N ILE A 67 -4.44 26.02 16.68
CA ILE A 67 -4.16 26.69 17.96
C ILE A 67 -2.93 26.05 18.62
N PRO A 68 -1.85 26.81 18.89
CA PRO A 68 -0.66 26.29 19.55
C PRO A 68 -0.90 26.09 21.05
N VAL A 69 -0.33 25.03 21.60
CA VAL A 69 -0.35 24.69 23.02
C VAL A 69 1.07 24.36 23.45
N VAL A 70 1.69 25.25 24.23
CA VAL A 70 3.07 25.09 24.70
C VAL A 70 3.05 24.36 26.05
N ILE A 71 3.76 23.23 26.13
CA ILE A 71 3.90 22.42 27.34
C ILE A 71 5.36 21.97 27.41
N GLU A 72 6.06 22.30 28.51
CA GLU A 72 7.48 21.92 28.72
C GLU A 72 8.39 22.32 27.54
N GLY A 73 8.14 23.50 26.95
CA GLY A 73 8.92 24.01 25.81
C GLY A 73 8.61 23.34 24.46
N LYS A 74 7.64 22.43 24.40
CA LYS A 74 7.18 21.78 23.17
C LYS A 74 5.83 22.35 22.73
N THR A 75 5.62 22.50 21.42
CA THR A 75 4.38 23.06 20.87
C THR A 75 3.54 21.97 20.22
N TYR A 76 2.31 21.84 20.72
CA TYR A 76 1.27 20.97 20.18
C TYR A 76 0.17 21.80 19.51
N TYR A 77 -0.64 21.17 18.66
CA TYR A 77 -1.62 21.90 17.85
C TYR A 77 -3.00 21.26 17.91
N GLY A 78 -4.03 22.07 18.17
CA GLY A 78 -5.43 21.64 18.26
C GLY A 78 -6.36 22.53 17.41
N CYS A 79 -7.42 21.94 16.83
CA CYS A 79 -8.31 22.67 15.92
C CYS A 79 -9.40 23.51 16.59
N CYS A 80 -9.55 23.41 17.90
CA CYS A 80 -10.52 24.19 18.67
C CYS A 80 -10.09 24.26 20.15
N GLU A 81 -10.76 25.13 20.94
CA GLU A 81 -10.50 25.26 22.37
C GLU A 81 -10.67 23.93 23.13
N GLY A 82 -11.61 23.07 22.71
CA GLY A 82 -11.76 21.72 23.27
C GLY A 82 -10.54 20.83 23.02
N CYS A 83 -9.93 20.91 21.84
CA CYS A 83 -8.69 20.19 21.53
C CYS A 83 -7.51 20.75 22.32
N LYS A 84 -7.41 22.08 22.47
CA LYS A 84 -6.42 22.73 23.32
C LYS A 84 -6.52 22.27 24.77
N ALA A 85 -7.72 22.27 25.35
CA ALA A 85 -7.93 21.82 26.73
C ALA A 85 -7.54 20.33 26.91
N LYS A 86 -7.84 19.48 25.93
CA LYS A 86 -7.43 18.07 25.91
C LYS A 86 -5.91 17.92 25.87
N LEU A 87 -5.22 18.69 25.03
CA LEU A 87 -3.75 18.69 24.94
C LEU A 87 -3.08 19.14 26.24
N GLN A 88 -3.63 20.13 26.94
CA GLN A 88 -3.11 20.58 28.24
C GLN A 88 -3.26 19.50 29.32
N LYS A 89 -4.43 18.87 29.39
CA LYS A 89 -4.80 17.97 30.50
C LYS A 89 -4.35 16.53 30.32
N ASN A 90 -4.24 16.03 29.10
CA ASN A 90 -4.00 14.62 28.85
C ASN A 90 -2.68 14.38 28.12
N ARG A 91 -1.70 13.78 28.82
CA ARG A 91 -0.41 13.39 28.24
C ARG A 91 -0.59 12.45 27.07
N SER A 92 -1.47 11.44 27.14
CA SER A 92 -1.54 10.40 26.10
C SER A 92 -1.90 10.95 24.71
N ILE A 93 -2.63 12.06 24.64
CA ILE A 93 -2.99 12.72 23.38
C ILE A 93 -1.78 13.34 22.69
N ARG A 94 -0.76 13.72 23.47
CA ARG A 94 0.50 14.32 22.99
C ARG A 94 1.46 13.30 22.39
N TYR A 95 1.15 12.01 22.50
CA TYR A 95 1.99 10.94 22.00
C TYR A 95 1.23 10.07 20.99
N SER A 96 1.98 9.39 20.14
CA SER A 96 1.51 8.40 19.17
C SER A 96 2.48 7.23 19.10
N THR A 97 2.28 6.33 18.15
CA THR A 97 3.14 5.18 17.92
C THR A 97 3.65 5.22 16.49
N ASP A 98 4.97 5.06 16.32
CA ASP A 98 5.56 4.89 14.99
C ASP A 98 5.06 3.58 14.37
N PRO A 99 4.39 3.60 13.20
CA PRO A 99 3.77 2.41 12.63
C PRO A 99 4.80 1.42 12.03
N VAL A 100 6.07 1.79 11.97
CA VAL A 100 7.16 0.92 11.53
C VAL A 100 7.86 0.27 12.71
N THR A 101 8.19 1.04 13.75
CA THR A 101 9.01 0.55 14.88
C THR A 101 8.20 0.18 16.12
N GLY A 102 6.95 0.64 16.22
CA GLY A 102 6.10 0.44 17.40
C GLY A 102 6.48 1.30 18.61
N LYS A 103 7.47 2.19 18.49
CA LYS A 103 7.92 3.05 19.59
C LYS A 103 6.97 4.23 19.82
N GLU A 104 6.91 4.70 21.07
CA GLU A 104 6.20 5.92 21.43
C GLU A 104 6.89 7.14 20.79
N VAL A 105 6.11 8.02 20.17
CA VAL A 105 6.55 9.25 19.50
C VAL A 105 5.84 10.45 20.11
N ASP A 106 6.60 11.44 20.54
CA ASP A 106 6.07 12.75 20.94
C ASP A 106 5.60 13.52 19.69
N LYS A 107 4.30 13.82 19.60
CA LYS A 107 3.71 14.46 18.42
C LYS A 107 4.32 15.82 18.11
N ALA A 108 4.85 16.55 19.11
CA ALA A 108 5.52 17.83 18.89
C ALA A 108 6.90 17.70 18.22
N ARG A 109 7.50 16.50 18.21
CA ARG A 109 8.81 16.21 17.60
C ARG A 109 8.73 15.20 16.46
N ALA A 110 7.54 14.70 16.16
CA ALA A 110 7.33 13.67 15.16
C ALA A 110 7.66 14.17 13.75
N TYR A 111 8.16 13.28 12.91
CA TYR A 111 8.07 13.45 11.48
C TYR A 111 6.63 13.11 11.07
N ILE A 112 5.85 14.10 10.64
CA ILE A 112 4.42 13.92 10.34
C ILE A 112 4.22 13.78 8.85
N VAL A 113 3.45 12.76 8.47
CA VAL A 113 3.05 12.50 7.08
C VAL A 113 1.54 12.51 6.98
N GLN A 114 1.03 13.14 5.92
CA GLN A 114 -0.39 13.03 5.58
C GLN A 114 -0.64 11.70 4.85
N GLY A 115 -1.41 10.82 5.47
CA GLY A 115 -1.97 9.61 4.85
C GLY A 115 -3.37 9.85 4.29
N ASP A 116 -4.09 8.76 4.04
CA ASP A 116 -5.43 8.77 3.45
C ASP A 116 -6.43 9.57 4.30
N LEU A 117 -7.40 10.18 3.62
CA LEU A 117 -8.47 10.97 4.26
C LEU A 117 -7.96 12.09 5.19
N SER A 118 -6.77 12.61 4.87
CA SER A 118 -6.04 13.63 5.66
C SER A 118 -5.64 13.15 7.06
N LYS A 119 -5.46 11.83 7.27
CA LYS A 119 -4.94 11.29 8.53
C LYS A 119 -3.49 11.76 8.74
N ALA A 120 -3.17 12.25 9.93
CA ALA A 120 -1.79 12.49 10.33
C ALA A 120 -1.19 11.17 10.88
N LEU A 121 -0.08 10.74 10.27
CA LEU A 121 0.75 9.63 10.74
C LEU A 121 2.03 10.19 11.35
N TYR A 122 2.46 9.63 12.48
CA TYR A 122 3.59 10.14 13.26
C TYR A 122 4.73 9.13 13.26
N PHE A 123 5.94 9.61 12.97
CA PHE A 123 7.14 8.79 12.86
C PHE A 123 8.24 9.33 13.76
N GLU A 124 9.07 8.43 14.30
CA GLU A 124 10.25 8.78 15.09
C GLU A 124 11.30 9.51 14.23
N SER A 125 11.29 9.28 12.92
CA SER A 125 12.26 9.82 11.97
C SER A 125 11.72 9.86 10.54
N GLU A 126 12.39 10.60 9.67
CA GLU A 126 12.14 10.55 8.23
C GLU A 126 12.44 9.15 7.67
N GLN A 127 13.44 8.45 8.21
CA GLN A 127 13.81 7.11 7.76
C GLN A 127 12.69 6.10 8.01
N THR A 128 12.01 6.16 9.16
CA THR A 128 10.85 5.29 9.41
C THR A 128 9.67 5.66 8.52
N ALA A 129 9.43 6.94 8.27
CA ALA A 129 8.41 7.39 7.33
C ALA A 129 8.66 6.89 5.89
N ILE A 130 9.92 6.91 5.43
CA ILE A 130 10.30 6.36 4.11
C ILE A 130 10.08 4.85 4.08
N ARG A 131 10.50 4.12 5.12
CA ARG A 131 10.26 2.66 5.19
C ARG A 131 8.78 2.30 5.16
N TYR A 132 7.93 3.11 5.80
CA TYR A 132 6.48 2.89 5.79
C TYR A 132 5.87 2.99 4.38
N LYS A 133 6.38 3.91 3.55
CA LYS A 133 5.91 4.11 2.16
C LYS A 133 6.28 2.96 1.22
N ASN A 134 7.35 2.23 1.53
CA ASN A 134 7.87 1.16 0.68
C ASN A 134 7.36 -0.24 1.10
N ARG A 135 6.33 -0.31 1.96
CA ARG A 135 5.66 -1.55 2.34
C ARG A 135 4.48 -1.81 1.42
#